data_AF-A0A3Q0DV41-F1
#
_entry.id   AF-A0A3Q0DV41-F1
#
_cell.length_a   1.000
_cell.length_b   1.000
_cell.length_c   1.000
_cell.angle_alpha   90.00
_cell.angle_beta   90.00
_cell.angle_gamma   90.00
#
_symmetry.space_group_name_H-M   'P 1'
#
loop_
_entity.id
_entity.type
_entity.pdbx_description
1 polymer ?
#
loop_
_entity_poly.entity_id
_entity_poly.type
_entity_poly.pdbx_seq_one_letter_code
_entity_poly.pdbx_strand_id
1 'polypeptide(L)'
;MPGRCGSKWYALETWGTGLGLAQSYCPGGGAEGGREGLQPHLLHRIHLMAGRVPQGVDRAAVKGEMEMVFLENLRHAAGVLAQENLVGLLEPINTRITDPRYFLDTPRQAAAILQKVGRPNLQLQMDIFHWQIMDGNMTGNIREFLPIVGHVQVAQVPGRGEPSSPGELNFPYLFQLLEDEGYKGFVGCEYRPQGETVAGLSWLRSYQDRWGHP
;
A
#
# COMPACT_ATOMS: atom_id res chain seq x y z
N MET A 1 29.98 0.14 18.36
CA MET A 1 29.03 -0.31 17.31
C MET A 1 28.51 0.95 16.64
N PRO A 2 28.65 1.15 15.31
CA PRO A 2 28.18 2.37 14.70
C PRO A 2 26.64 2.34 14.60
N GLY A 3 26.02 3.42 15.05
CA GLY A 3 24.57 3.58 15.20
C GLY A 3 23.81 3.52 13.89
N ARG A 4 22.64 2.86 13.91
CA ARG A 4 21.69 2.87 12.80
C ARG A 4 20.94 4.20 12.82
N CYS A 5 21.06 4.94 11.72
CA CYS A 5 20.25 6.13 11.46
C CYS A 5 18.82 5.67 11.16
N GLY A 6 17.93 5.81 12.12
CA GLY A 6 16.50 5.58 11.96
C GLY A 6 15.89 6.70 11.14
N SER A 7 15.23 6.38 10.03
CA SER A 7 14.39 7.33 9.33
C SER A 7 13.14 6.57 8.91
N LYS A 8 11.96 6.86 9.50
CA LYS A 8 10.65 7.07 8.83
C LYS A 8 9.42 6.92 9.72
N TRP A 9 8.31 7.42 9.17
CA TRP A 9 7.07 7.87 9.81
C TRP A 9 5.89 6.94 9.45
N TYR A 10 4.91 6.85 10.34
CA TYR A 10 3.66 6.10 10.18
C TYR A 10 2.52 7.06 9.82
N ALA A 11 1.64 6.66 8.90
CA ALA A 11 0.47 7.45 8.52
C ALA A 11 -0.80 6.65 8.87
N LEU A 12 -1.76 7.31 9.53
CA LEU A 12 -3.10 6.77 9.77
C LEU A 12 -3.96 7.06 8.55
N GLU A 13 -4.51 6.01 7.94
CA GLU A 13 -5.51 6.13 6.86
C GLU A 13 -6.76 5.36 7.29
N THR A 14 -7.83 6.07 7.61
CA THR A 14 -9.12 5.48 7.99
C THR A 14 -10.15 5.73 6.89
N TRP A 15 -10.70 4.67 6.30
CA TRP A 15 -11.77 4.78 5.31
C TRP A 15 -13.14 4.86 6.00
N GLY A 16 -13.79 6.02 5.87
CA GLY A 16 -15.24 6.14 6.06
C GLY A 16 -15.97 5.63 4.81
N THR A 17 -17.13 4.99 4.98
CA THR A 17 -17.95 4.46 3.89
C THR A 17 -18.47 5.58 2.98
N GLY A 18 -17.73 5.89 1.92
CA GLY A 18 -18.09 6.85 0.89
C GLY A 18 -16.93 6.99 -0.09
N LEU A 19 -17.21 7.20 -1.37
CA LEU A 19 -16.20 7.51 -2.40
C LEU A 19 -15.38 8.72 -1.94
N GLY A 20 -14.24 8.48 -1.30
CA GLY A 20 -13.39 9.50 -0.69
C GLY A 20 -11.95 9.26 -1.09
N LEU A 21 -11.33 10.25 -1.73
CA LEU A 21 -9.88 10.28 -1.90
C LEU A 21 -9.22 10.23 -0.52
N ALA A 22 -8.43 9.18 -0.24
CA ALA A 22 -7.54 9.19 0.91
C ALA A 22 -6.42 10.21 0.63
N GLN A 23 -6.51 11.39 1.25
CA GLN A 23 -5.43 12.36 1.27
C GLN A 23 -4.60 12.16 2.54
N SER A 24 -3.33 11.79 2.37
CA SER A 24 -2.35 11.82 3.46
C SER A 24 -2.07 13.29 3.83
N TYR A 25 -2.43 13.70 5.05
CA TYR A 25 -2.25 15.08 5.54
C TYR A 25 -0.89 15.25 6.24
N CYS A 26 -0.09 16.24 5.84
CA CYS A 26 1.12 16.70 6.53
C CYS A 26 0.87 18.05 7.21
N PRO A 27 1.02 18.20 8.54
CA PRO A 27 1.02 19.51 9.18
C PRO A 27 2.40 20.17 9.06
N GLY A 28 2.45 21.30 8.33
CA GLY A 28 3.36 22.42 8.56
C GLY A 28 4.82 22.29 8.10
N GLY A 29 5.15 22.94 6.99
CA GLY A 29 6.50 23.38 6.66
C GLY A 29 6.42 24.67 5.84
N GLY A 30 6.73 25.81 6.46
CA GLY A 30 6.71 27.13 5.82
C GLY A 30 7.60 27.15 4.58
N ALA A 31 7.04 27.57 3.46
CA ALA A 31 7.70 27.59 2.18
C ALA A 31 8.49 28.89 2.00
N GLU A 32 9.82 28.84 2.06
CA GLU A 32 10.70 29.70 1.26
C GLU A 32 11.96 28.91 0.89
N GLY A 33 12.16 28.66 -0.41
CA GLY A 33 13.43 28.12 -0.95
C GLY A 33 13.27 27.06 -2.04
N GLY A 34 13.60 27.44 -3.28
CA GLY A 34 14.13 26.59 -4.37
C GLY A 34 13.44 25.25 -4.68
N ARG A 35 12.69 25.19 -5.80
CA ARG A 35 12.22 23.94 -6.41
C ARG A 35 13.38 23.17 -7.07
N GLU A 36 14.23 22.54 -6.26
CA GLU A 36 15.12 21.45 -6.68
C GLU A 36 14.77 20.19 -5.89
N GLY A 37 14.30 19.16 -6.62
CA GLY A 37 14.21 17.77 -6.17
C GLY A 37 13.36 17.50 -4.93
N LEU A 38 12.03 17.47 -5.07
CA LEU A 38 11.19 16.88 -4.02
C LEU A 38 11.65 15.44 -3.79
N GLN A 39 12.04 15.11 -2.55
CA GLN A 39 12.52 13.78 -2.22
C GLN A 39 11.44 12.73 -2.60
N PRO A 40 11.77 11.58 -3.20
CA PRO A 40 10.78 10.61 -3.71
C PRO A 40 9.74 10.13 -2.67
N HIS A 41 10.07 10.22 -1.37
CA HIS A 41 9.17 9.85 -0.30
C HIS A 41 8.09 10.90 0.02
N LEU A 42 8.26 12.15 -0.43
CA LEU A 42 7.36 13.29 -0.22
C LEU A 42 6.35 13.49 -1.37
N LEU A 43 6.43 12.71 -2.46
CA LEU A 43 5.46 12.80 -3.55
C LEU A 43 4.10 12.28 -3.06
N HIS A 44 3.05 13.05 -3.34
CA HIS A 44 1.68 12.64 -3.06
C HIS A 44 1.32 11.44 -3.95
N ARG A 45 0.57 10.51 -3.36
CA ARG A 45 0.22 9.22 -3.96
C ARG A 45 -1.30 9.13 -4.12
N ILE A 46 -1.76 8.47 -5.17
CA ILE A 46 -3.18 8.22 -5.42
C ILE A 46 -3.36 6.76 -5.81
N HIS A 47 -4.23 6.03 -5.11
CA HIS A 47 -4.64 4.69 -5.52
C HIS A 47 -5.57 4.75 -6.74
N LEU A 48 -5.19 4.06 -7.81
CA LEU A 48 -5.94 3.86 -9.04
C LEU A 48 -6.68 2.52 -9.01
N MET A 49 -7.98 2.54 -8.67
CA MET A 49 -8.79 1.32 -8.57
C MET A 49 -8.98 0.64 -9.93
N ALA A 50 -8.91 -0.70 -9.95
CA ALA A 50 -8.96 -1.49 -11.17
C ALA A 50 -10.39 -1.81 -11.66
N GLY A 51 -11.37 -1.75 -10.76
CA GLY A 51 -12.78 -2.07 -11.05
C GLY A 51 -13.16 -3.51 -10.73
N ARG A 52 -14.41 -3.86 -11.06
CA ARG A 52 -15.06 -5.13 -10.69
C ARG A 52 -15.51 -5.91 -11.91
N VAL A 53 -15.35 -7.22 -11.85
CA VAL A 53 -15.97 -8.18 -12.77
C VAL A 53 -17.50 -7.97 -12.74
N PRO A 54 -18.16 -7.83 -13.91
CA PRO A 54 -19.61 -7.68 -13.96
C PRO A 54 -20.35 -8.84 -13.28
N GLN A 55 -21.51 -8.53 -12.70
CA GLN A 55 -22.30 -9.56 -12.01
C GLN A 55 -22.79 -10.63 -13.00
N GLY A 56 -22.67 -11.90 -12.62
CA GLY A 56 -23.14 -13.03 -13.43
C GLY A 56 -22.23 -13.38 -14.61
N VAL A 57 -21.07 -12.74 -14.74
CA VAL A 57 -20.10 -13.02 -15.80
C VAL A 57 -18.92 -13.80 -15.23
N ASP A 58 -18.46 -14.81 -15.98
CA ASP A 58 -17.25 -15.55 -15.63
C ASP A 58 -16.01 -14.64 -15.72
N ARG A 59 -15.24 -14.58 -14.62
CA ARG A 59 -13.98 -13.83 -14.53
C ARG A 59 -13.02 -14.21 -15.66
N ALA A 60 -12.92 -15.49 -16.01
CA ALA A 60 -12.02 -15.93 -17.07
C ALA A 60 -12.42 -15.39 -18.44
N ALA A 61 -13.73 -15.30 -18.71
CA ALA A 61 -14.27 -14.82 -19.99
C ALA A 61 -13.97 -13.34 -20.25
N VAL A 62 -13.96 -12.49 -19.21
CA VAL A 62 -13.74 -11.03 -19.35
C VAL A 62 -12.33 -10.59 -18.97
N LYS A 63 -11.47 -11.47 -18.46
CA LYS A 63 -10.14 -11.12 -17.95
C LYS A 63 -9.31 -10.32 -18.96
N GLY A 64 -9.30 -10.75 -20.23
CA GLY A 64 -8.51 -10.10 -21.29
C GLY A 64 -9.02 -8.70 -21.62
N GLU A 65 -10.33 -8.53 -21.76
CA GLU A 65 -10.96 -7.23 -22.03
C GLU A 65 -10.75 -6.26 -20.86
N MET A 66 -10.97 -6.71 -19.64
CA MET A 66 -10.74 -5.90 -18.43
C MET A 66 -9.28 -5.48 -18.30
N GLU A 67 -8.32 -6.37 -18.59
CA GLU A 67 -6.90 -6.04 -18.56
C GLU A 67 -6.59 -4.95 -19.60
N MET A 68 -7.10 -5.07 -20.82
CA MET A 68 -6.90 -4.08 -21.89
C MET A 68 -7.40 -2.70 -21.47
N VAL A 69 -8.64 -2.61 -20.98
CA VAL A 69 -9.24 -1.35 -20.51
C VAL A 69 -8.43 -0.77 -19.34
N PHE A 70 -8.00 -1.61 -18.40
CA PHE A 70 -7.21 -1.15 -17.26
C PHE A 70 -5.84 -0.61 -17.70
N LEU A 71 -5.15 -1.28 -18.63
CA LEU A 71 -3.88 -0.79 -19.19
C LEU A 71 -4.03 0.57 -19.88
N GLU A 72 -5.10 0.78 -20.65
CA GLU A 72 -5.40 2.06 -21.30
C GLU A 72 -5.64 3.17 -20.27
N ASN A 73 -6.48 2.91 -19.27
CA ASN A 73 -6.76 3.84 -18.19
C ASN A 73 -5.50 4.20 -17.39
N LEU A 74 -4.65 3.23 -17.08
CA LEU A 74 -3.38 3.46 -16.38
C LEU A 74 -2.41 4.30 -17.19
N ARG A 75 -2.32 4.09 -18.51
CA ARG A 75 -1.47 4.93 -19.38
C ARG A 75 -1.95 6.37 -19.42
N HIS A 76 -3.27 6.57 -19.47
CA HIS A 76 -3.87 7.89 -19.40
C HIS A 76 -3.62 8.55 -18.04
N ALA A 77 -3.94 7.86 -16.94
CA ALA A 77 -3.74 8.34 -15.57
C ALA A 77 -2.27 8.68 -15.30
N ALA A 78 -1.32 7.84 -15.73
CA ALA A 78 0.11 8.13 -15.59
C ALA A 78 0.52 9.43 -16.28
N GLY A 79 -0.06 9.75 -17.44
CA GLY A 79 0.19 11.01 -18.14
C GLY A 79 -0.30 12.23 -17.35
N VAL A 80 -1.52 12.14 -16.80
CA VAL A 80 -2.11 13.20 -15.96
C VAL A 80 -1.32 13.37 -14.65
N LEU A 81 -1.03 12.27 -13.95
CA LEU A 81 -0.29 12.31 -12.69
C LEU A 81 1.12 12.87 -12.85
N ALA A 82 1.78 12.61 -13.98
CA ALA A 82 3.11 13.16 -14.25
C ALA A 82 3.11 14.69 -14.37
N GLN A 83 2.03 15.30 -14.88
CA GLN A 83 1.90 16.77 -14.96
C GLN A 83 1.83 17.41 -13.57
N GLU A 84 1.32 16.68 -12.59
CA GLU A 84 1.11 17.13 -11.21
C GLU A 84 2.18 16.63 -10.23
N ASN A 85 3.23 15.96 -10.71
CA ASN A 85 4.25 15.30 -9.89
C ASN A 85 3.65 14.32 -8.86
N LEU A 86 2.66 13.53 -9.29
CA LEU A 86 1.98 12.52 -8.47
C LEU A 86 2.41 11.10 -8.86
N VAL A 87 2.34 10.20 -7.88
CA VAL A 87 2.54 8.76 -8.08
C VAL A 87 1.21 8.03 -8.02
N GLY A 88 0.95 7.19 -9.02
CA GLY A 88 -0.19 6.28 -9.04
C GLY A 88 0.15 4.98 -8.35
N LEU A 89 -0.75 4.48 -7.51
CA LEU A 89 -0.60 3.22 -6.81
C LEU A 89 -1.62 2.20 -7.32
N LEU A 90 -1.17 0.97 -7.54
CA LEU A 90 -2.03 -0.17 -7.85
C LEU A 90 -2.09 -1.08 -6.63
N GLU A 91 -3.29 -1.30 -6.11
CA GLU A 91 -3.51 -2.14 -4.93
C GLU A 91 -4.25 -3.43 -5.33
N PRO A 92 -3.62 -4.61 -5.19
CA PRO A 92 -4.33 -5.87 -5.26
C PRO A 92 -5.27 -6.05 -4.05
N ILE A 93 -6.57 -6.25 -4.30
CA ILE A 93 -7.57 -6.44 -3.25
C ILE A 93 -8.01 -7.91 -3.20
N ASN A 94 -8.06 -8.49 -2.00
CA ASN A 94 -8.46 -9.89 -1.85
C ASN A 94 -9.93 -10.13 -2.29
N THR A 95 -10.11 -11.23 -3.02
CA THR A 95 -11.43 -11.67 -3.52
C THR A 95 -12.11 -12.68 -2.59
N ARG A 96 -11.43 -13.10 -1.52
CA ARG A 96 -11.98 -14.07 -0.57
C ARG A 96 -12.97 -13.44 0.41
N ILE A 97 -12.65 -12.25 0.93
CA ILE A 97 -13.48 -11.62 1.98
C ILE A 97 -13.73 -10.12 1.77
N THR A 98 -12.89 -9.40 1.02
CA THR A 98 -13.06 -7.95 0.82
C THR A 98 -13.94 -7.65 -0.39
N ASP A 99 -13.56 -8.12 -1.57
CA ASP A 99 -14.36 -7.90 -2.77
C ASP A 99 -14.22 -9.05 -3.77
N PRO A 100 -15.15 -10.03 -3.76
CA PRO A 100 -15.11 -11.20 -4.64
C PRO A 100 -15.05 -10.91 -6.13
N ARG A 101 -15.42 -9.70 -6.55
CA ARG A 101 -15.46 -9.31 -7.95
C ARG A 101 -14.30 -8.41 -8.35
N TYR A 102 -13.40 -8.03 -7.44
CA TYR A 102 -12.32 -7.11 -7.81
C TYR A 102 -11.35 -7.73 -8.83
N PHE A 103 -10.97 -6.94 -9.84
CA PHE A 103 -10.20 -7.43 -10.99
C PHE A 103 -8.73 -7.71 -10.66
N LEU A 104 -8.11 -6.82 -9.89
CA LEU A 104 -6.69 -6.88 -9.55
C LEU A 104 -6.52 -7.53 -8.18
N ASP A 105 -6.19 -8.81 -8.11
CA ASP A 105 -6.31 -9.57 -6.86
C ASP A 105 -5.01 -10.21 -6.34
N THR A 106 -3.92 -10.14 -7.09
CA THR A 106 -2.60 -10.65 -6.65
C THR A 106 -1.46 -9.66 -6.95
N PRO A 107 -0.40 -9.62 -6.11
CA PRO A 107 0.83 -8.89 -6.40
C PRO A 107 1.45 -9.27 -7.76
N ARG A 108 1.41 -10.56 -8.13
CA ARG A 108 1.94 -11.03 -9.41
C ARG A 108 1.20 -10.44 -10.61
N GLN A 109 -0.13 -10.35 -10.54
CA GLN A 109 -0.93 -9.70 -11.58
C GLN A 109 -0.61 -8.20 -11.67
N ALA A 110 -0.51 -7.51 -10.53
CA ALA A 110 -0.18 -6.09 -10.50
C ALA A 110 1.22 -5.80 -11.03
N ALA A 111 2.23 -6.60 -10.68
CA ALA A 111 3.58 -6.49 -11.22
C ALA A 111 3.59 -6.66 -12.75
N ALA A 112 2.87 -7.66 -13.28
CA ALA A 112 2.75 -7.86 -14.72
C ALA A 112 2.06 -6.68 -15.43
N ILE A 113 1.05 -6.06 -14.80
CA ILE A 113 0.37 -4.87 -15.32
C ILE A 113 1.32 -3.66 -15.31
N LEU A 114 2.01 -3.40 -14.20
CA LEU A 114 2.99 -2.31 -14.11
C LEU A 114 4.06 -2.43 -15.20
N GLN A 115 4.57 -3.65 -15.43
CA GLN A 115 5.51 -3.93 -16.51
C GLN A 115 4.93 -3.62 -17.90
N LYS A 116 3.69 -4.03 -18.18
CA LYS A 116 3.00 -3.77 -19.46
C LYS A 116 2.67 -2.29 -19.69
N VAL A 117 2.42 -1.53 -18.62
CA VAL A 117 2.18 -0.09 -18.70
C VAL A 117 3.48 0.67 -18.94
N GLY A 118 4.57 0.27 -18.29
CA GLY A 118 5.91 0.84 -18.51
C GLY A 118 6.00 2.32 -18.14
N ARG A 119 5.37 2.73 -17.03
CA ARG A 119 5.37 4.11 -16.53
C ARG A 119 6.05 4.19 -15.17
N PRO A 120 7.10 5.03 -14.99
CA PRO A 120 7.88 5.07 -13.76
C PRO A 120 7.15 5.72 -12.58
N ASN A 121 6.10 6.50 -12.84
CA ASN A 121 5.26 7.11 -11.82
C ASN A 121 4.05 6.23 -11.43
N LEU A 122 4.05 4.96 -11.79
CA LEU A 122 3.12 3.95 -11.27
C LEU A 122 3.87 2.93 -10.44
N GLN A 123 3.36 2.63 -9.25
CA GLN A 123 3.99 1.73 -8.28
C GLN A 123 2.97 0.79 -7.66
N LEU A 124 3.45 -0.29 -7.02
CA LEU A 124 2.63 -1.25 -6.31
C LEU A 124 2.30 -0.74 -4.90
N GLN A 125 1.05 -0.89 -4.47
CA GLN A 125 0.64 -0.75 -3.07
C GLN A 125 0.56 -2.13 -2.44
N MET A 126 1.39 -2.35 -1.42
CA MET A 126 1.43 -3.59 -0.68
C MET A 126 0.58 -3.47 0.58
N ASP A 127 -0.70 -3.85 0.49
CA ASP A 127 -1.50 -4.14 1.68
C ASP A 127 -1.24 -5.59 2.12
N ILE A 128 -0.56 -5.72 3.27
CA ILE A 128 -0.22 -7.01 3.88
C ILE A 128 -1.48 -7.85 4.17
N PHE A 129 -2.61 -7.22 4.52
CA PHE A 129 -3.87 -7.92 4.78
C PHE A 129 -4.38 -8.61 3.52
N HIS A 130 -4.42 -7.91 2.39
CA HIS A 130 -4.85 -8.49 1.12
C HIS A 130 -3.91 -9.59 0.64
N TRP A 131 -2.60 -9.37 0.75
CA TRP A 131 -1.58 -10.32 0.28
C TRP A 131 -1.58 -11.61 1.10
N GLN A 132 -1.65 -11.52 2.43
CA GLN A 132 -1.71 -12.70 3.28
C GLN A 132 -2.96 -13.53 2.98
N ILE A 133 -4.11 -12.88 2.78
CA ILE A 133 -5.36 -13.58 2.50
C ILE A 133 -5.31 -14.28 1.16
N MET A 134 -4.67 -13.74 0.11
CA MET A 134 -4.68 -14.31 -1.23
C MET A 134 -3.52 -15.28 -1.48
N ASP A 135 -2.29 -14.82 -1.23
CA ASP A 135 -1.06 -15.47 -1.69
C ASP A 135 -0.20 -16.01 -0.53
N GLY A 136 -0.36 -15.46 0.69
CA GLY A 136 0.50 -15.79 1.81
C GLY A 136 1.98 -15.51 1.51
N ASN A 137 2.86 -16.41 1.93
CA ASN A 137 4.31 -16.39 1.60
C ASN A 137 4.95 -15.00 1.77
N MET A 138 4.61 -14.29 2.86
CA MET A 138 4.93 -12.87 3.01
C MET A 138 6.43 -12.57 2.86
N THR A 139 7.32 -13.39 3.42
CA THR A 139 8.77 -13.18 3.29
C THR A 139 9.24 -13.22 1.84
N GLY A 140 8.79 -14.23 1.08
CA GLY A 140 9.15 -14.37 -0.33
C GLY A 140 8.57 -13.24 -1.17
N ASN A 141 7.29 -12.93 -0.98
CA ASN A 141 6.59 -11.89 -1.73
C ASN A 141 7.15 -10.49 -1.44
N ILE A 142 7.48 -10.17 -0.19
CA ILE A 142 8.13 -8.89 0.15
C ILE A 142 9.46 -8.79 -0.60
N ARG A 143 10.32 -9.80 -0.53
CA ARG A 143 11.60 -9.79 -1.25
C ARG A 143 11.46 -9.65 -2.76
N GLU A 144 10.49 -10.35 -3.35
CA GLU A 144 10.24 -10.34 -4.79
C GLU A 144 9.74 -8.96 -5.27
N PHE A 145 8.78 -8.36 -4.54
CA PHE A 145 8.02 -7.22 -5.05
C PHE A 145 8.39 -5.88 -4.42
N LEU A 146 9.09 -5.83 -3.29
CA LEU A 146 9.45 -4.55 -2.64
C LEU A 146 10.15 -3.53 -3.56
N PRO A 147 10.99 -3.92 -4.54
CA PRO A 147 11.62 -2.95 -5.46
C PRO A 147 10.64 -2.10 -6.27
N ILE A 148 9.39 -2.54 -6.45
CA ILE A 148 8.34 -1.81 -7.17
C ILE A 148 7.26 -1.25 -6.24
N VAL A 149 7.38 -1.43 -4.93
CA VAL A 149 6.41 -0.97 -3.94
C VAL A 149 6.60 0.51 -3.62
N GLY A 150 5.53 1.28 -3.80
CA GLY A 150 5.46 2.70 -3.48
C GLY A 150 4.88 3.01 -2.11
N HIS A 151 4.05 2.12 -1.59
CA HIS A 151 3.37 2.27 -0.30
C HIS A 151 3.05 0.91 0.33
N VAL A 152 3.08 0.84 1.66
CA VAL A 152 2.76 -0.35 2.44
C VAL A 152 1.61 -0.03 3.36
N GLN A 153 0.64 -0.93 3.47
CA GLN A 153 -0.43 -0.85 4.46
C GLN A 153 -0.46 -2.11 5.32
N VAL A 154 -0.98 -1.98 6.55
CA VAL A 154 -1.02 -3.06 7.53
C VAL A 154 -2.36 -3.17 8.23
N ALA A 155 -2.84 -4.42 8.31
CA ALA A 155 -3.89 -4.85 9.23
C ALA A 155 -3.71 -6.34 9.55
N GLN A 156 -4.12 -6.74 10.75
CA GLN A 156 -4.02 -8.13 11.18
C GLN A 156 -5.03 -9.04 10.48
N VAL A 157 -4.65 -10.28 10.21
CA VAL A 157 -5.48 -11.30 9.57
C VAL A 157 -5.96 -12.32 10.62
N PRO A 158 -7.23 -12.76 10.57
CA PRO A 158 -8.25 -12.43 9.57
C PRO A 158 -9.13 -11.20 9.93
N GLY A 159 -9.01 -10.66 11.13
CA GLY A 159 -9.95 -9.68 11.68
C GLY A 159 -9.89 -8.26 11.10
N ARG A 160 -8.86 -7.95 10.30
CA ARG A 160 -8.52 -6.59 9.84
C ARG A 160 -8.36 -5.59 10.99
N GLY A 161 -7.88 -6.05 12.15
CA GLY A 161 -7.62 -5.25 13.34
C GLY A 161 -6.20 -4.71 13.42
N GLU A 162 -5.84 -4.11 14.54
CA GLU A 162 -4.49 -3.58 14.81
C GLU A 162 -3.41 -4.64 14.55
N PRO A 163 -2.20 -4.27 14.09
CA PRO A 163 -1.06 -5.18 13.98
C PRO A 163 -0.76 -5.99 15.25
N SER A 164 -1.06 -5.45 16.44
CA SER A 164 -0.89 -6.15 17.73
C SER A 164 -2.08 -6.98 18.17
N SER A 165 -3.21 -6.93 17.47
CA SER A 165 -4.37 -7.74 17.81
C SER A 165 -4.10 -9.24 17.54
N PRO A 166 -4.86 -10.16 18.18
CA PRO A 166 -4.74 -11.58 17.89
C PRO A 166 -4.95 -11.89 16.41
N GLY A 167 -4.05 -12.67 15.83
CA GLY A 167 -4.10 -13.09 14.44
C GLY A 167 -2.89 -13.93 14.06
N GLU A 168 -2.77 -14.21 12.77
CA GLU A 168 -1.77 -15.13 12.23
C GLU A 168 -0.45 -14.46 11.83
N LEU A 169 -0.40 -13.13 11.70
CA LEU A 169 0.79 -12.41 11.25
C LEU A 169 1.65 -11.92 12.41
N ASN A 170 2.96 -12.20 12.31
CA ASN A 170 3.99 -11.64 13.18
C ASN A 170 4.51 -10.30 12.64
N PHE A 171 3.83 -9.20 12.97
CA PHE A 171 4.22 -7.87 12.50
C PHE A 171 5.62 -7.39 12.93
N PRO A 172 6.11 -7.66 14.16
CA PRO A 172 7.50 -7.36 14.50
C PRO A 172 8.51 -7.95 13.51
N TYR A 173 8.29 -9.20 13.08
CA TYR A 173 9.11 -9.84 12.05
C TYR A 173 8.96 -9.16 10.68
N LEU A 174 7.73 -8.87 10.26
CA LEU A 174 7.46 -8.24 8.96
C LEU A 174 8.06 -6.83 8.86
N PHE A 175 7.99 -6.04 9.93
CA PHE A 175 8.61 -4.72 9.98
C PHE A 175 10.13 -4.81 9.91
N GLN A 176 10.75 -5.73 10.65
CA GLN A 176 12.19 -5.95 10.53
C GLN A 176 12.60 -6.35 9.11
N LEU A 177 11.81 -7.22 8.47
CA LEU A 177 12.04 -7.62 7.09
C LEU A 177 11.96 -6.41 6.13
N LEU A 178 10.95 -5.53 6.30
CA LEU A 178 10.87 -4.30 5.51
C LEU A 178 12.10 -3.40 5.70
N GLU A 179 12.61 -3.29 6.93
CA GLU A 179 13.84 -2.53 7.19
C GLU A 179 15.08 -3.16 6.53
N ASP A 180 15.24 -4.48 6.67
CA ASP A 180 16.37 -5.24 6.14
C ASP A 180 16.42 -5.21 4.61
N GLU A 181 15.26 -5.30 3.96
CA GLU A 181 15.10 -5.16 2.50
C GLU A 181 15.12 -3.68 2.05
N GLY A 182 15.30 -2.75 2.99
CA GLY A 182 15.59 -1.34 2.69
C GLY A 182 14.37 -0.50 2.37
N TYR A 183 13.15 -0.87 2.78
CA TYR A 183 11.96 -0.06 2.58
C TYR A 183 12.10 1.32 3.21
N LYS A 184 11.81 2.36 2.41
CA LYS A 184 11.93 3.77 2.79
C LYS A 184 10.60 4.54 2.59
N GLY A 185 9.46 3.88 2.49
CA GLY A 185 8.17 4.57 2.43
C GLY A 185 7.50 4.73 3.79
N PHE A 186 6.27 5.23 3.77
CA PHE A 186 5.37 5.24 4.93
C PHE A 186 4.62 3.91 5.03
N VAL A 187 4.32 3.50 6.26
CA VAL A 187 3.40 2.39 6.54
C VAL A 187 2.04 2.96 6.93
N GLY A 188 1.02 2.69 6.11
CA GLY A 188 -0.37 3.04 6.31
C GLY A 188 -1.08 2.08 7.28
N CYS A 189 -1.78 2.62 8.26
CA CYS A 189 -2.48 1.85 9.29
C CYS A 189 -3.95 1.61 8.91
N GLU A 190 -4.21 0.81 7.86
CA GLU A 190 -5.56 0.56 7.33
C GLU A 190 -6.26 -0.62 8.01
N TYR A 191 -6.54 -0.48 9.30
CA TYR A 191 -7.29 -1.47 10.08
C TYR A 191 -8.56 -0.87 10.70
N ARG A 192 -9.46 -1.74 11.15
CA ARG A 192 -10.63 -1.41 11.95
C ARG A 192 -10.25 -1.46 13.43
N PRO A 193 -10.16 -0.32 14.13
CA PRO A 193 -9.80 -0.33 15.54
C PRO A 193 -10.79 -1.19 16.35
N GLN A 194 -10.28 -2.01 17.27
CA GLN A 194 -11.15 -2.82 18.15
C GLN A 194 -11.81 -1.99 19.26
N GLY A 195 -11.28 -0.80 19.53
CA GLY A 195 -11.82 0.17 20.46
C GLY A 195 -11.46 1.59 20.02
N GLU A 196 -11.14 2.46 20.97
CA GLU A 196 -10.69 3.82 20.66
C GLU A 196 -9.43 3.83 19.78
N THR A 197 -9.48 4.54 18.66
CA THR A 197 -8.38 4.59 17.65
C THR A 197 -7.02 4.93 18.28
N VAL A 198 -6.99 5.87 19.23
CA VAL A 198 -5.75 6.29 19.92
C VAL A 198 -5.19 5.17 20.80
N ALA A 199 -6.05 4.36 21.43
CA ALA A 199 -5.62 3.21 22.23
C ALA A 199 -5.07 2.09 21.34
N GLY A 200 -5.65 1.93 20.14
CA GLY A 200 -5.19 1.01 19.09
C GLY A 200 -3.83 1.36 18.48
N LEU A 201 -3.20 2.48 18.85
CA LEU A 201 -1.84 2.86 18.41
C LEU A 201 -0.74 2.44 19.41
N SER A 202 -1.06 1.73 20.48
CA SER A 202 -0.07 1.30 21.49
C SER A 202 1.06 0.42 20.90
N TRP A 203 0.76 -0.34 19.83
CA TRP A 203 1.76 -1.12 19.09
C TRP A 203 2.83 -0.24 18.45
N LEU A 204 2.47 0.98 18.05
CA LEU A 204 3.39 1.94 17.47
C LEU A 204 4.42 2.40 18.50
N ARG A 205 3.98 2.67 19.73
CA ARG A 205 4.89 3.01 20.85
C ARG A 205 5.83 1.85 21.16
N SER A 206 5.29 0.63 21.23
CA SER A 206 6.08 -0.58 21.48
C SER A 206 7.13 -0.85 20.40
N TYR A 207 6.82 -0.49 19.14
CA TYR A 207 7.78 -0.54 18.05
C TYR A 207 8.89 0.51 18.24
N GLN A 208 8.51 1.76 18.50
CA GLN A 208 9.45 2.85 18.74
C GLN A 208 10.38 2.56 19.93
N ASP A 209 9.87 2.00 21.02
CA ASP A 209 10.68 1.69 22.19
C ASP A 209 11.72 0.58 21.89
N ARG A 210 11.38 -0.37 21.01
CA ARG A 210 12.23 -1.51 20.67
C ARG A 210 13.29 -1.18 19.62
N TRP A 211 12.96 -0.32 18.68
CA TRP A 211 13.78 -0.04 17.50
C TRP A 211 14.31 1.39 17.45
N GLY A 212 13.98 2.21 18.45
CA GLY A 212 14.38 3.61 18.61
C GLY A 212 13.23 4.57 18.28
N HIS A 213 13.20 5.67 19.03
CA HIS A 213 12.52 6.87 18.57
C HIS A 213 13.26 7.45 17.34
N PRO A 214 12.57 8.17 16.44
CA PRO A 214 13.23 8.99 15.44
C PRO A 214 14.27 9.94 16.07
#